data_AF-A0A167QUS1-F1
#
_entry.id   AF-A0A167QUS1-F1
#
_cell.length_a   1.000
_cell.length_b   1.000
_cell.length_c   1.000
_cell.angle_alpha   90.00
_cell.angle_beta   90.00
_cell.angle_gamma   90.00
#
_symmetry.space_group_name_H-M   'P 1'
#
loop_
_entity.id
_entity.type
_entity.pdbx_description
1 polymer ?
#
loop_
_entity_poly.entity_id
_entity_poly.type
_entity_poly.pdbx_seq_one_letter_code
_entity_poly.pdbx_strand_id
1 'polypeptide(L)'
;MHARRSLAALLRCASVVVVLAGLASVPTTTGAHAGACIKLPTHANSRDMRYHMRIPHGQRYNRPDEPFPGKAFYDVLEICRVANFTTVYDEEGNAHVDFVLKDKWFKFFPNLCDVPKRIHRACKKEFMPRCPVGTPAMLAAQWRKGATEKA
;
A
#
# COMPACT_ATOMS: atom_id res chain seq x y z
N MET A 1 -19.34 -70.07 33.19
CA MET A 1 -17.95 -70.33 32.74
C MET A 1 -17.20 -69.00 32.75
N HIS A 2 -16.20 -68.89 33.63
CA HIS A 2 -15.34 -67.72 33.78
C HIS A 2 -14.11 -67.86 32.88
N ALA A 3 -13.85 -66.87 32.02
CA ALA A 3 -12.56 -66.69 31.34
C ALA A 3 -12.03 -65.30 31.75
N ARG A 4 -11.25 -65.26 32.83
CA ARG A 4 -9.77 -65.17 32.83
C ARG A 4 -9.25 -63.85 32.24
N ARG A 5 -8.99 -62.96 33.20
CA ARG A 5 -8.06 -61.84 33.14
C ARG A 5 -6.69 -62.33 32.67
N SER A 6 -6.06 -61.61 31.75
CA SER A 6 -4.62 -61.67 31.50
C SER A 6 -4.05 -60.27 31.58
N LEU A 7 -3.43 -59.99 32.72
CA LEU A 7 -2.52 -58.88 33.02
C LEU A 7 -1.10 -59.41 32.78
N ALA A 8 -0.34 -58.77 31.90
CA ALA A 8 1.13 -58.71 31.89
C ALA A 8 1.54 -57.88 30.65
N ALA A 9 1.91 -56.61 30.78
CA ALA A 9 3.21 -56.09 31.24
C ALA A 9 4.32 -56.24 30.20
N LEU A 10 4.87 -55.09 29.77
CA LEU A 10 6.29 -54.78 29.42
C LEU A 10 6.29 -53.56 28.47
N LEU A 11 6.34 -52.31 28.96
CA LEU A 11 7.53 -51.52 29.31
C LEU A 11 8.60 -51.39 28.20
N ARG A 12 8.97 -50.13 27.95
CA ARG A 12 10.02 -49.57 27.05
C ARG A 12 9.49 -49.32 25.63
N CYS A 13 9.45 -48.08 25.13
CA CYS A 13 10.56 -47.14 25.07
C CYS A 13 10.15 -45.71 25.41
N ALA A 14 10.91 -45.09 26.34
CA ALA A 14 11.06 -43.66 26.40
C ALA A 14 11.78 -43.20 25.12
N SER A 15 11.23 -42.21 24.41
CA SER A 15 11.98 -41.46 23.39
C SER A 15 11.24 -40.16 23.02
N VAL A 16 11.88 -39.08 23.47
CA VAL A 16 11.91 -37.75 22.85
C VAL A 16 10.64 -36.88 22.98
N VAL A 17 10.64 -36.09 24.05
CA VAL A 17 10.06 -34.74 24.05
C VAL A 17 10.83 -33.92 23.01
N VAL A 18 10.24 -33.72 21.82
CA VAL A 18 10.67 -32.64 20.92
C VAL A 18 9.85 -31.41 21.26
N VAL A 19 10.50 -30.50 21.97
CA VAL A 19 10.07 -29.10 22.09
C VAL A 19 10.12 -28.49 20.69
N LEU A 20 8.96 -28.20 20.12
CA LEU A 20 8.81 -27.25 19.02
C LEU A 20 8.00 -26.04 19.52
N ALA A 21 8.53 -25.40 20.56
CA ALA A 21 8.29 -23.99 20.80
C ALA A 21 9.24 -23.21 19.89
N GLY A 22 8.78 -22.84 18.71
CA GLY A 22 9.62 -22.15 17.74
C GLY A 22 8.88 -21.77 16.47
N LEU A 23 8.40 -20.52 16.44
CA LEU A 23 8.22 -19.71 15.24
C LEU A 23 7.31 -20.27 14.15
N ALA A 24 6.02 -20.02 14.33
CA ALA A 24 5.22 -19.53 13.22
C ALA A 24 4.33 -18.38 13.68
N SER A 25 4.91 -17.39 14.36
CA SER A 25 4.61 -16.01 13.96
C SER A 25 5.15 -15.85 12.54
N VAL A 26 4.41 -16.45 11.59
CA VAL A 26 4.48 -16.02 10.21
C VAL A 26 4.28 -14.52 10.31
N PRO A 27 5.22 -13.67 9.87
CA PRO A 27 4.79 -12.34 9.55
C PRO A 27 3.62 -12.57 8.60
N THR A 28 2.44 -12.14 8.98
CA THR A 28 1.45 -11.82 7.99
C THR A 28 2.09 -10.65 7.25
N THR A 29 3.02 -10.95 6.33
CA THR A 29 3.06 -10.27 5.06
C THR A 29 1.71 -10.59 4.45
N THR A 30 0.65 -9.97 4.97
CA THR A 30 -0.47 -9.54 4.15
C THR A 30 0.23 -8.94 2.96
N GLY A 31 0.26 -9.68 1.85
CA GLY A 31 0.88 -9.24 0.62
C GLY A 31 0.33 -7.84 0.40
N ALA A 32 1.17 -6.85 0.69
CA ALA A 32 0.78 -5.47 0.66
C ALA A 32 0.53 -5.27 -0.81
N HIS A 33 -0.74 -5.24 -1.23
CA HIS A 33 -1.13 -4.94 -2.59
C HIS A 33 -0.29 -3.75 -3.02
N ALA A 34 0.78 -3.97 -3.80
CA ALA A 34 1.87 -3.02 -3.76
C ALA A 34 1.38 -1.75 -4.44
N GLY A 35 1.03 -0.76 -3.63
CA GLY A 35 0.74 0.55 -4.14
C GLY A 35 2.01 1.07 -4.80
N ALA A 36 1.83 1.97 -5.74
CA ALA A 36 2.95 2.58 -6.43
C ALA A 36 2.81 4.08 -6.36
N CYS A 37 3.94 4.76 -6.38
CA CYS A 37 3.97 6.19 -6.51
C CYS A 37 5.24 6.61 -7.23
N ILE A 38 5.12 7.52 -8.17
CA ILE A 38 6.26 8.26 -8.70
C ILE A 38 5.96 9.75 -8.68
N LYS A 39 7.01 10.56 -8.59
CA LYS A 39 6.95 11.98 -8.88
C LYS A 39 7.81 12.31 -10.10
N LEU A 40 7.26 13.07 -11.04
CA LEU A 40 7.85 13.47 -12.30
C LEU A 40 7.98 15.01 -12.32
N PRO A 41 9.12 15.56 -12.72
CA PRO A 41 9.14 16.95 -13.16
C PRO A 41 8.26 17.08 -14.40
N THR A 42 7.37 18.07 -14.42
CA THR A 42 6.48 18.29 -15.58
C THR A 42 7.23 18.75 -16.83
N HIS A 43 8.32 19.52 -16.67
CA HIS A 43 9.26 19.91 -17.72
C HIS A 43 10.66 20.08 -17.13
N ALA A 44 11.71 20.02 -17.97
CA ALA A 44 13.11 20.14 -17.54
C ALA A 44 13.42 21.40 -16.71
N ASN A 45 12.64 22.48 -16.91
CA ASN A 45 12.77 23.75 -16.20
C ASN A 45 11.51 24.14 -15.40
N SER A 46 10.52 23.24 -15.31
CA SER A 46 9.31 23.51 -14.54
C SER A 46 9.54 23.20 -13.07
N ARG A 47 8.98 24.05 -12.21
CA ARG A 47 8.90 23.79 -10.76
C ARG A 47 7.70 22.95 -10.37
N ASP A 48 6.82 22.67 -11.33
CA ASP A 48 5.63 21.88 -11.08
C ASP A 48 5.97 20.39 -11.07
N MET A 49 5.50 19.70 -10.05
CA MET A 49 5.73 18.28 -9.83
C MET A 49 4.45 17.51 -10.10
N ARG A 50 4.48 16.59 -11.06
CA ARG A 50 3.40 15.64 -11.29
C ARG A 50 3.61 14.40 -10.43
N TYR A 51 2.55 13.92 -9.81
CA TYR A 51 2.51 12.68 -9.06
C TYR A 51 1.57 11.71 -9.77
N HIS A 52 2.00 10.45 -9.87
CA HIS A 52 1.13 9.35 -10.27
C HIS A 52 1.19 8.29 -9.20
N MET A 53 0.03 7.83 -8.76
CA MET A 53 -0.10 6.93 -7.62
C MET A 53 -1.14 5.84 -7.93
N ARG A 54 -0.83 4.61 -7.54
CA ARG A 54 -1.83 3.55 -7.39
C ARG A 54 -2.00 3.27 -5.91
N ILE A 55 -3.20 3.51 -5.41
CA ILE A 55 -3.59 3.26 -4.03
C ILE A 55 -4.39 1.95 -4.00
N PRO A 56 -3.87 0.91 -3.33
CA PRO A 56 -4.55 -0.37 -3.25
C PRO A 56 -5.89 -0.23 -2.51
N HIS A 57 -6.93 -0.92 -2.98
CA HIS A 57 -8.28 -0.84 -2.41
C HIS A 57 -8.83 0.60 -2.31
N GLY A 58 -8.37 1.47 -3.20
CA GLY A 58 -8.68 2.90 -3.18
C GLY A 58 -10.18 3.23 -3.24
N GLN A 59 -10.98 2.37 -3.86
CA GLN A 59 -12.44 2.53 -3.95
C GLN A 59 -13.13 2.54 -2.58
N ARG A 60 -12.54 1.92 -1.55
CA ARG A 60 -13.07 1.96 -0.17
C ARG A 60 -13.09 3.35 0.45
N TYR A 61 -12.30 4.26 -0.10
CA TYR A 61 -12.24 5.66 0.34
C TYR A 61 -13.17 6.56 -0.50
N ASN A 62 -13.77 6.04 -1.57
CA ASN A 62 -14.77 6.74 -2.36
C ASN A 62 -16.09 6.79 -1.60
N ARG A 63 -16.74 7.96 -1.53
CA ARG A 63 -18.11 8.06 -1.00
C ARG A 63 -19.11 8.18 -2.17
N PRO A 64 -20.31 7.58 -2.05
CA PRO A 64 -21.29 7.57 -3.13
C PRO A 64 -21.85 8.97 -3.46
N ASP A 65 -21.73 9.91 -2.53
CA ASP A 65 -22.18 11.30 -2.63
C ASP A 65 -21.06 12.28 -3.02
N GLU A 66 -19.86 11.80 -3.37
CA GLU A 66 -18.78 12.70 -3.78
C GLU A 66 -19.09 13.36 -5.14
N PRO A 67 -18.85 14.68 -5.28
CA PRO A 67 -19.06 15.40 -6.52
C PRO A 67 -18.14 14.95 -7.67
N PHE A 68 -17.06 14.25 -7.36
CA PHE A 68 -16.13 13.66 -8.31
C PHE A 68 -15.34 12.51 -7.65
N PRO A 69 -14.84 11.54 -8.43
CA PRO A 69 -14.08 10.41 -7.89
C PRO A 69 -12.79 10.87 -7.20
N GLY A 70 -12.54 10.32 -6.01
CA GLY A 70 -11.28 10.52 -5.29
C GLY A 70 -11.24 11.82 -4.49
N LYS A 71 -12.39 12.40 -4.15
CA LYS A 71 -12.45 13.63 -3.35
C LYS A 71 -11.76 13.48 -2.00
N ALA A 72 -11.88 12.32 -1.34
CA ALA A 72 -11.12 12.03 -0.12
C ALA A 72 -9.60 12.24 -0.25
N PHE A 73 -9.02 11.95 -1.43
CA PHE A 73 -7.60 12.20 -1.70
C PHE A 73 -7.33 13.66 -2.07
N TYR A 74 -8.24 14.28 -2.84
CA TYR A 74 -8.14 15.70 -3.17
C TYR A 74 -8.13 16.57 -1.90
N ASP A 75 -9.05 16.35 -0.97
CA ASP A 75 -9.22 17.17 0.23
C ASP A 75 -7.95 17.20 1.11
N VAL A 76 -7.23 16.07 1.21
CA VAL A 76 -5.96 16.03 1.95
C VAL A 76 -4.81 16.68 1.18
N LEU A 77 -4.89 16.72 -0.15
CA LEU A 77 -3.88 17.30 -1.04
C LEU A 77 -4.17 18.77 -1.37
N GLU A 78 -5.37 19.29 -1.13
CA GLU A 78 -5.79 20.65 -1.50
C GLU A 78 -4.82 21.71 -0.95
N ILE A 79 -4.38 21.53 0.30
CA ILE A 79 -3.37 22.37 0.96
C ILE A 79 -2.03 22.43 0.21
N CYS A 80 -1.78 21.46 -0.67
CA CYS A 80 -0.59 21.35 -1.50
C CYS A 80 -0.69 22.09 -2.84
N ARG A 81 -1.76 22.88 -3.05
CA ARG A 81 -1.97 23.68 -4.29
C ARG A 81 -2.03 22.80 -5.54
N VAL A 82 -2.89 21.79 -5.50
CA VAL A 82 -3.14 20.90 -6.63
C VAL A 82 -3.79 21.68 -7.78
N ALA A 83 -3.23 21.57 -9.00
CA ALA A 83 -3.71 22.31 -10.17
C ALA A 83 -4.47 21.46 -11.19
N ASN A 84 -4.14 20.18 -11.28
CA ASN A 84 -4.82 19.18 -12.10
C ASN A 84 -4.93 17.95 -11.22
N PHE A 85 -6.12 17.45 -10.96
CA PHE A 85 -6.34 16.26 -10.15
C PHE A 85 -7.30 15.34 -10.90
N THR A 86 -6.89 14.08 -11.06
CA THR A 86 -7.71 13.06 -11.68
C THR A 86 -7.59 11.79 -10.85
N THR A 87 -8.72 11.14 -10.60
CA THR A 87 -8.74 9.80 -10.01
C THR A 87 -9.61 8.89 -10.86
N VAL A 88 -9.10 7.70 -11.15
CA VAL A 88 -9.83 6.61 -11.82
C VAL A 88 -9.72 5.36 -10.97
N TYR A 89 -10.79 4.58 -10.87
CA TYR A 89 -10.78 3.30 -10.19
C TYR A 89 -10.67 2.16 -11.21
N ASP A 90 -9.80 1.19 -10.97
CA ASP A 90 -9.72 -0.02 -11.81
C ASP A 90 -10.73 -1.10 -11.36
N GLU A 91 -10.83 -2.17 -12.14
CA GLU A 91 -11.75 -3.30 -11.88
C GLU A 91 -11.43 -4.04 -10.58
N GLU A 92 -10.20 -3.94 -10.08
CA GLU A 92 -9.79 -4.48 -8.78
C GLU A 92 -10.13 -3.53 -7.61
N GLY A 93 -10.72 -2.37 -7.89
CA GLY A 93 -11.07 -1.35 -6.89
C GLY A 93 -9.88 -0.53 -6.38
N ASN A 94 -8.74 -0.53 -7.07
CA ASN A 94 -7.62 0.36 -6.76
C ASN A 94 -7.86 1.75 -7.33
N ALA A 95 -7.39 2.79 -6.63
CA ALA A 95 -7.44 4.16 -7.13
C ALA A 95 -6.14 4.52 -7.86
N HIS A 96 -6.27 5.06 -9.06
CA HIS A 96 -5.20 5.64 -9.86
C HIS A 96 -5.33 7.15 -9.78
N VAL A 97 -4.45 7.77 -8.98
CA VAL A 97 -4.48 9.19 -8.66
C VAL A 97 -3.35 9.89 -9.40
N ASP A 98 -3.69 10.85 -10.25
CA ASP A 98 -2.75 11.71 -11.00
C ASP A 98 -2.99 13.16 -10.59
N PHE A 99 -1.93 13.86 -10.19
CA PHE A 99 -2.05 15.27 -9.93
C PHE A 99 -0.77 16.08 -10.13
N VAL A 100 -0.93 17.38 -10.36
CA VAL A 100 0.17 18.35 -10.44
C VAL A 100 0.15 19.28 -9.25
N LEU A 101 1.27 19.36 -8.52
CA LEU A 101 1.52 20.40 -7.52
C LEU A 101 2.23 21.58 -8.18
N LYS A 102 1.63 22.77 -8.07
CA LYS A 102 2.25 24.01 -8.54
C LYS A 102 3.15 24.61 -7.48
N ASP A 103 4.44 24.79 -7.79
CA ASP A 103 5.39 25.37 -6.84
C ASP A 103 5.79 26.80 -7.24
N LYS A 104 5.01 27.77 -6.75
CA LYS A 104 5.34 29.19 -6.90
C LYS A 104 6.43 29.65 -5.90
N TRP A 105 6.73 28.89 -4.84
CA TRP A 105 7.48 29.35 -3.67
C TRP A 105 8.77 28.57 -3.34
N PHE A 106 9.21 27.64 -4.20
CA PHE A 106 10.45 26.85 -4.02
C PHE A 106 11.71 27.66 -3.64
N LYS A 107 11.75 28.98 -3.91
CA LYS A 107 12.85 29.86 -3.46
C LYS A 107 12.88 30.14 -1.96
N PHE A 108 11.74 30.08 -1.27
CA PHE A 108 11.63 30.46 0.15
C PHE A 108 11.25 29.29 1.06
N PHE A 109 10.51 28.31 0.55
CA PHE A 109 10.14 27.10 1.29
C PHE A 109 10.18 25.89 0.35
N PRO A 110 11.23 25.06 0.39
CA PRO A 110 11.27 23.85 -0.41
C PRO A 110 10.10 22.94 0.01
N ASN A 111 9.13 22.75 -0.89
CA ASN A 111 8.10 21.70 -0.87
C ASN A 111 7.53 21.38 0.53
N LEU A 112 6.73 22.28 1.11
CA LEU A 112 6.07 22.07 2.41
C LEU A 112 5.03 20.92 2.41
N CYS A 113 4.59 20.46 1.24
CA CYS A 113 3.62 19.38 1.18
C CYS A 113 4.30 18.00 1.21
N ASP A 114 4.21 17.34 2.36
CA ASP A 114 4.49 15.91 2.51
C ASP A 114 3.33 15.08 1.92
N VAL A 115 3.35 14.93 0.59
CA VAL A 115 2.36 14.13 -0.16
C VAL A 115 2.19 12.72 0.42
N PRO A 116 3.27 11.95 0.69
CA PRO A 116 3.14 10.64 1.31
C PRO A 116 2.30 10.64 2.59
N LYS A 117 2.57 11.58 3.49
CA LYS A 117 1.84 11.69 4.77
C LYS A 117 0.38 12.10 4.57
N ARG A 118 0.08 12.97 3.60
CA ARG A 118 -1.31 13.36 3.27
C ARG A 118 -2.09 12.15 2.77
N ILE A 119 -1.54 11.39 1.82
CA ILE A 119 -2.20 10.18 1.30
C ILE A 119 -2.33 9.12 2.39
N HIS A 120 -1.32 8.94 3.24
CA HIS A 120 -1.42 8.05 4.39
C HIS A 120 -2.58 8.40 5.32
N ARG A 121 -2.85 9.69 5.53
CA ARG A 121 -4.02 10.15 6.28
C ARG A 121 -5.33 9.84 5.56
N ALA A 122 -5.43 10.09 4.25
CA ALA A 122 -6.62 9.73 3.47
C ALA A 122 -6.91 8.23 3.51
N CYS A 123 -5.85 7.41 3.50
CA CYS A 123 -5.94 5.95 3.58
C CYS A 123 -6.07 5.43 5.03
N LYS A 124 -6.52 6.26 5.99
CA LYS A 124 -6.67 5.87 7.41
C LYS A 124 -5.44 5.19 8.04
N LYS A 125 -4.24 5.55 7.56
CA LYS A 125 -2.93 4.98 7.93
C LYS A 125 -2.67 3.53 7.46
N GLU A 126 -3.53 2.98 6.59
CA GLU A 126 -3.38 1.62 6.06
C GLU A 126 -2.34 1.54 4.93
N PHE A 127 -2.06 2.67 4.26
CA PHE A 127 -1.14 2.74 3.13
C PHE A 127 -0.19 3.92 3.27
N MET A 128 1.11 3.70 3.10
CA MET A 128 2.14 4.76 3.09
C MET A 128 2.90 4.71 1.75
N PRO A 129 2.58 5.60 0.79
CA PRO A 129 3.24 5.57 -0.51
C PRO A 129 4.67 6.09 -0.41
N ARG A 130 5.60 5.41 -1.09
CA ARG A 130 6.94 5.93 -1.35
C ARG A 130 6.98 6.49 -2.76
N CYS A 131 7.22 7.80 -2.87
CA CYS A 131 7.17 8.54 -4.14
C CYS A 131 8.58 8.97 -4.58
N PRO A 132 9.42 8.06 -5.10
CA PRO A 132 10.71 8.43 -5.69
C PRO A 132 10.50 9.33 -6.91
N VAL A 133 11.49 10.19 -7.18
CA VAL A 133 11.62 10.81 -8.50
C VAL A 133 11.92 9.69 -9.49
N GLY A 134 11.15 9.58 -10.58
CA GLY A 134 11.31 8.46 -11.50
C GLY A 134 10.67 8.72 -12.85
N THR A 135 10.55 7.67 -13.65
CA THR A 135 9.94 7.70 -14.99
C THR A 135 8.61 6.91 -15.02
N PRO A 136 7.75 7.11 -16.02
CA PRO A 136 6.54 6.28 -16.18
C PRO A 136 6.86 4.78 -16.26
N ALA A 137 8.03 4.39 -16.79
CA ALA A 137 8.49 3.01 -16.79
C ALA A 137 8.75 2.46 -15.37
N MET A 138 9.27 3.29 -14.46
CA MET A 138 9.42 2.91 -13.04
C MET A 138 8.07 2.72 -12.36
N LEU A 139 7.07 3.55 -12.68
CA LEU A 139 5.71 3.38 -12.19
C LEU A 139 5.11 2.05 -12.67
N ALA A 140 5.20 1.78 -13.97
CA ALA A 140 4.74 0.51 -14.54
C ALA A 140 5.46 -0.70 -13.91
N ALA A 141 6.76 -0.58 -13.62
CA ALA A 141 7.52 -1.63 -12.93
C ALA A 141 7.04 -1.82 -11.48
N GLN A 142 6.75 -0.75 -10.75
CA GLN A 142 6.17 -0.83 -9.40
C GLN A 142 4.78 -1.46 -9.42
N TRP A 143 3.94 -1.11 -10.40
CA TRP A 143 2.63 -1.73 -10.60
C TRP A 143 2.73 -3.24 -10.85
N ARG A 144 3.67 -3.67 -11.70
CA ARG A 144 3.87 -5.08 -12.00
C ARG A 144 4.38 -5.87 -10.80
N LYS A 145 5.30 -5.32 -9.99
CA LYS A 145 5.80 -5.99 -8.79
C LYS A 145 4.67 -6.35 -7.81
N GLY A 146 3.70 -5.45 -7.63
CA GLY A 146 2.51 -5.72 -6.81
C GLY A 146 1.51 -6.71 -7.41
N ALA A 147 1.59 -7.00 -8.71
CA ALA A 147 0.79 -8.03 -9.37
C ALA A 147 1.47 -9.40 -9.29
N THR A 148 2.80 -9.47 -9.42
CA THR A 148 3.56 -10.72 -9.35
C THR A 148 3.68 -11.32 -7.96
N GLU A 149 3.52 -10.54 -6.88
CA GLU A 149 3.41 -11.09 -5.52
C GLU A 149 2.07 -11.81 -5.26
N LYS A 150 1.10 -11.71 -6.20
CA LYS A 150 -0.20 -12.42 -6.13
C LYS A 150 -0.26 -13.71 -6.97
N ALA A 151 0.71 -13.95 -7.85
CA ALA A 151 0.72 -15.10 -8.76
C ALA A 151 1.53 -16.27 -8.18
#